data_AF-A0A954UTD9-F1
#
_entry.id   AF-A0A954UTD9-F1
#
_cell.length_a   1.000
_cell.length_b   1.000
_cell.length_c   1.000
_cell.angle_alpha   90.00
_cell.angle_beta   90.00
_cell.angle_gamma   90.00
#
_symmetry.space_group_name_H-M   'P 1'
#
loop_
_entity.id
_entity.type
_entity.pdbx_description
1 polymer ?
#
loop_
_entity_poly.entity_id
_entity_poly.type
_entity_poly.pdbx_seq_one_letter_code
_entity_poly.pdbx_strand_id
1 'polypeptide(L)'
;MASLRKLRLLVEDSPKNHNLILIGQPELLTSFNLSVNQDLKSRVTYSVITKRLHPDSMRDFIHRELDRLGLVHNTFSEAARELIIRAADGVLRRCRNLCLATMLEAVRASAGRTMDIDLVNRVLIQPHWQKEFDLTDF
;
A
#
# COMPACT_ATOMS: atom_id res chain seq x y z
N MET A 1 18.08 16.40 4.33
CA MET A 1 18.27 17.88 4.31
C MET A 1 18.95 18.39 3.03
N ALA A 2 20.13 17.91 2.65
CA ALA A 2 20.82 18.39 1.43
C ALA A 2 20.02 18.20 0.12
N SER A 3 19.20 17.14 0.03
CA SER A 3 18.42 16.81 -1.18
C SER A 3 17.30 17.81 -1.49
N LEU A 4 16.65 18.41 -0.48
CA LEU A 4 15.57 19.40 -0.69
C LEU A 4 16.10 20.71 -1.26
N ARG A 5 17.34 21.11 -0.90
CA ARG A 5 17.99 22.27 -1.50
C ARG A 5 18.34 22.06 -2.97
N LYS A 6 18.75 20.85 -3.34
CA LYS A 6 19.01 20.50 -4.75
C LYS A 6 17.72 20.49 -5.59
N LEU A 7 16.60 20.09 -4.99
CA LEU A 7 15.29 20.19 -5.62
C LEU A 7 14.92 21.64 -5.99
N ARG A 8 15.30 22.63 -5.18
CA ARG A 8 15.06 24.04 -5.49
C ARG A 8 15.73 24.47 -6.80
N LEU A 9 16.99 24.10 -6.98
CA LEU A 9 17.73 24.38 -8.21
C LEU A 9 17.04 23.76 -9.43
N LEU A 10 16.51 22.55 -9.28
CA LEU A 10 15.80 21.85 -10.34
C LEU A 10 14.46 22.52 -10.71
N VAL A 11 13.78 23.15 -9.74
CA VAL A 11 12.55 23.91 -9.99
C VAL A 11 12.83 25.31 -10.57
N GLU A 12 14.02 25.86 -10.35
CA GLU A 12 14.44 27.15 -10.93
C GLU A 12 14.92 27.02 -12.39
N ASP A 13 15.69 25.98 -12.72
CA ASP A 13 16.26 25.77 -14.06
C ASP A 13 15.40 24.90 -14.99
N SER A 14 14.31 24.29 -14.51
CA SER A 14 13.49 23.41 -15.34
C SER A 14 12.67 24.20 -16.39
N PRO A 15 12.60 23.73 -17.64
CA PRO A 15 11.76 24.35 -18.67
C PRO A 15 10.29 24.39 -18.23
N LYS A 16 9.56 25.46 -18.59
CA LYS A 16 8.15 25.72 -18.20
C LYS A 16 7.13 24.62 -18.58
N ASN A 17 7.54 23.59 -19.33
CA ASN A 17 6.68 22.51 -19.81
C ASN A 17 6.80 21.21 -18.99
N HIS A 18 7.55 21.21 -17.89
CA HIS A 18 7.71 20.00 -17.06
C HIS A 18 6.93 20.11 -15.75
N ASN A 19 6.14 19.08 -15.48
CA ASN A 19 5.49 18.89 -14.19
C ASN A 19 6.34 17.95 -13.33
N LEU A 20 6.65 18.37 -12.10
CA LEU A 20 7.38 17.56 -11.13
C LEU A 20 6.39 16.92 -10.14
N ILE A 21 6.40 15.60 -10.05
CA ILE A 21 5.61 14.85 -9.07
C ILE A 21 6.57 14.31 -8.01
N LEU A 22 6.35 14.71 -6.76
CA LEU A 22 7.14 14.25 -5.61
C LEU A 22 6.32 13.23 -4.84
N ILE A 23 6.92 12.06 -4.58
CA ILE A 23 6.33 10.98 -3.80
C ILE A 23 7.28 10.69 -2.64
N GLY A 24 6.75 10.68 -1.43
CA GLY A 24 7.52 10.46 -0.23
C GLY A 24 6.64 10.11 0.96
N GLN A 25 7.27 9.82 2.09
CA GLN A 25 6.55 9.52 3.33
C GLN A 25 6.04 10.83 3.98
N PRO A 26 4.89 10.81 4.68
CA PRO A 26 4.29 12.01 5.28
C PRO A 26 5.18 12.78 6.25
N GLU A 27 6.14 12.12 6.91
CA GLU A 27 7.12 12.72 7.82
C GLU A 27 8.00 13.76 7.11
N LEU A 28 8.17 13.62 5.79
CA LEU A 28 8.85 14.61 4.97
C LEU A 28 8.09 15.95 4.94
N LEU A 29 6.78 15.97 5.16
CA LEU A 29 6.00 17.20 5.24
C LEU A 29 6.46 18.08 6.41
N THR A 30 6.88 17.49 7.53
CA THR A 30 7.43 18.22 8.67
C THR A 30 8.71 18.97 8.29
N SER A 31 9.61 18.28 7.57
CA SER A 31 10.83 18.91 7.03
C SER A 31 10.53 19.92 5.92
N PHE A 32 9.50 19.66 5.12
CA PHE A 32 9.05 20.53 4.04
C PHE A 32 8.45 21.85 4.55
N ASN A 33 7.78 21.80 5.70
CA ASN A 33 7.14 22.95 6.34
C ASN A 33 8.11 23.90 7.05
N LEU A 34 9.41 23.55 7.14
CA LEU A 34 10.43 24.43 7.70
C LEU A 34 10.55 25.73 6.89
N SER A 35 10.77 26.85 7.58
CA SER A 35 10.88 28.18 6.97
C SER A 35 11.91 28.27 5.84
N VAL A 36 13.00 27.50 5.95
CA VAL A 36 14.08 27.38 4.96
C VAL A 36 13.58 26.90 3.58
N ASN A 37 12.46 26.16 3.55
CA ASN A 37 11.91 25.54 2.34
C ASN A 37 10.66 26.28 1.81
N GLN A 38 10.33 27.47 2.32
CA GLN A 38 9.12 28.19 1.91
C GLN A 38 9.06 28.49 0.40
N ASP A 39 10.19 28.80 -0.24
CA ASP A 39 10.24 29.02 -1.69
C ASP A 39 9.86 27.77 -2.50
N LEU A 40 10.22 26.58 -2.02
CA LEU A 40 9.80 25.35 -2.68
C LEU A 40 8.32 25.07 -2.44
N LYS A 41 7.85 25.35 -1.22
CA LYS A 41 6.44 25.17 -0.82
C LYS A 41 5.49 26.08 -1.60
N SER A 42 5.87 27.34 -1.87
CA SER A 42 5.03 28.27 -2.65
C SER A 42 4.84 27.82 -4.10
N ARG A 43 5.73 26.98 -4.62
CA ARG A 43 5.67 26.43 -5.98
C ARG A 43 4.92 25.10 -6.07
N VAL A 44 4.52 24.50 -4.94
CA VAL A 44 3.69 23.28 -4.95
C VAL A 44 2.25 23.65 -5.27
N THR A 45 1.80 23.32 -6.48
CA THR A 45 0.43 23.59 -6.93
C THR A 45 -0.59 22.62 -6.32
N TYR A 46 -0.17 21.39 -6.03
CA TYR A 46 -1.04 20.35 -5.49
C TYR A 46 -0.27 19.45 -4.53
N SER A 47 -0.87 19.19 -3.37
CA SER A 47 -0.33 18.29 -2.35
C SER A 47 -1.48 17.45 -1.80
N VAL A 48 -1.31 16.14 -1.76
CA VAL A 48 -2.31 15.21 -1.25
C VAL A 48 -1.63 14.10 -0.46
N ILE A 49 -2.25 13.71 0.64
CA ILE A 49 -1.87 12.53 1.42
C ILE A 49 -2.76 11.38 0.97
N THR A 50 -2.15 10.30 0.47
CA THR A 50 -2.88 9.09 0.09
C THR A 50 -3.35 8.36 1.35
N LYS A 51 -4.67 8.32 1.55
CA LYS A 51 -5.29 7.62 2.68
C LYS A 51 -5.36 6.11 2.42
N ARG A 52 -5.55 5.35 3.51
CA ARG A 52 -5.87 3.92 3.46
C ARG A 52 -7.16 3.70 2.65
N LEU A 53 -7.21 2.62 1.88
CA LEU A 53 -8.38 2.32 1.05
C LEU A 53 -9.55 1.80 1.89
N HIS A 54 -10.77 2.12 1.46
CA HIS A 54 -12.00 1.57 2.02
C HIS A 54 -12.08 0.05 1.78
N PRO A 55 -12.67 -0.74 2.70
CA PRO A 55 -12.86 -2.18 2.52
C PRO A 55 -13.50 -2.57 1.18
N ASP A 56 -14.46 -1.79 0.66
CA ASP A 56 -15.09 -2.07 -0.64
C ASP A 56 -14.08 -1.99 -1.79
N SER A 57 -13.25 -0.94 -1.81
CA SER A 57 -12.19 -0.80 -2.82
C SER A 57 -11.12 -1.89 -2.69
N MET A 58 -10.93 -2.44 -1.49
CA MET A 58 -10.06 -3.60 -1.28
C MET A 58 -10.68 -4.89 -1.83
N ARG A 59 -12.00 -5.07 -1.71
CA ARG A 59 -12.72 -6.20 -2.36
C ARG A 59 -12.56 -6.14 -3.87
N ASP A 60 -12.85 -4.98 -4.46
CA ASP A 60 -12.72 -4.74 -5.89
C ASP A 60 -11.28 -4.98 -6.37
N PHE A 61 -10.29 -4.55 -5.57
CA PHE A 61 -8.89 -4.81 -5.84
C PHE A 61 -8.59 -6.32 -5.90
N ILE A 62 -9.04 -7.11 -4.92
CA ILE A 62 -8.81 -8.56 -4.90
C ILE A 62 -9.48 -9.22 -6.09
N HIS A 63 -10.75 -8.89 -6.39
CA HIS A 63 -11.48 -9.45 -7.53
C HIS A 63 -10.79 -9.15 -8.85
N ARG A 64 -10.40 -7.89 -9.06
CA ARG A 64 -9.67 -7.49 -10.26
C ARG A 64 -8.33 -8.21 -10.41
N GLU A 65 -7.59 -8.42 -9.33
CA GLU A 65 -6.33 -9.17 -9.40
C GLU A 65 -6.58 -10.66 -9.69
N LEU A 66 -7.65 -11.26 -9.16
CA LEU A 66 -8.04 -12.63 -9.51
C LEU A 66 -8.45 -12.75 -10.98
N ASP A 67 -9.23 -11.80 -11.50
CA ASP A 67 -9.62 -11.76 -12.92
C ASP A 67 -8.41 -11.70 -13.85
N ARG A 68 -7.41 -10.87 -13.49
CA ARG A 68 -6.15 -10.76 -14.24
C ARG A 68 -5.34 -12.07 -14.26
N LEU A 69 -5.51 -12.91 -13.25
CA LEU A 69 -4.88 -14.23 -13.16
C LEU A 69 -5.74 -15.34 -13.79
N GLY A 70 -6.94 -15.03 -14.29
CA GLY A 70 -7.89 -16.03 -14.78
C GLY A 70 -8.47 -16.90 -13.67
N LEU A 71 -8.46 -16.42 -12.43
CA LEU A 71 -8.96 -17.13 -11.26
C LEU A 71 -10.40 -16.70 -10.95
N VAL A 72 -11.21 -17.66 -10.53
CA VAL A 72 -12.60 -17.45 -10.13
C VAL A 72 -12.67 -16.68 -8.80
N HIS A 73 -13.67 -15.81 -8.62
CA HIS A 73 -13.79 -14.98 -7.40
C HIS A 73 -14.03 -15.78 -6.11
N ASN A 74 -14.42 -17.04 -6.21
CA ASN A 74 -14.55 -17.99 -5.09
C ASN A 74 -13.23 -18.72 -4.75
N THR A 75 -12.10 -18.29 -5.33
CA THR A 75 -10.76 -18.77 -4.97
C THR A 75 -10.46 -18.54 -3.48
N PHE A 76 -11.00 -17.45 -2.91
CA PHE A 76 -11.09 -17.26 -1.47
C PHE A 76 -12.54 -17.41 -1.03
N SER A 77 -12.78 -18.08 0.10
CA SER A 77 -14.08 -18.02 0.76
C SER A 77 -14.40 -16.56 1.13
N GLU A 78 -15.68 -16.20 1.22
CA GLU A 78 -16.08 -14.85 1.61
C GLU A 78 -15.46 -14.47 2.96
N ALA A 79 -15.49 -15.39 3.91
CA ALA A 79 -14.96 -15.18 5.24
C ALA A 79 -13.42 -15.03 5.25
N ALA A 80 -12.70 -15.78 4.41
CA ALA A 80 -11.26 -15.62 4.22
C ALA A 80 -10.91 -14.25 3.60
N ARG A 81 -11.68 -13.82 2.59
CA ARG A 81 -11.51 -12.51 1.94
C ARG A 81 -11.71 -11.37 2.94
N GLU A 82 -12.78 -11.43 3.74
CA GLU A 82 -13.05 -10.42 4.77
C GLU A 82 -11.94 -10.35 5.82
N LEU A 83 -11.41 -11.51 6.24
CA LEU A 83 -10.29 -11.55 7.17
C LEU A 83 -9.03 -10.91 6.57
N ILE A 84 -8.71 -11.19 5.30
CA ILE A 84 -7.58 -10.57 4.60
C ILE A 84 -7.75 -9.05 4.52
N ILE A 85 -8.95 -8.55 4.19
CA ILE A 85 -9.20 -7.12 4.06
C ILE A 85 -9.02 -6.41 5.41
N ARG A 86 -9.55 -6.99 6.49
CA ARG A 86 -9.38 -6.48 7.85
C ARG A 86 -7.91 -6.47 8.26
N ALA A 87 -7.19 -7.57 8.02
CA ALA A 87 -5.77 -7.68 8.35
C ALA A 87 -4.88 -6.75 7.49
N ALA A 88 -5.30 -6.44 6.26
CA ALA A 88 -4.56 -5.56 5.36
C ALA A 88 -4.69 -4.07 5.71
N ASP A 89 -5.74 -3.67 6.44
CA ASP A 89 -5.95 -2.31 6.95
C ASP A 89 -5.81 -1.23 5.85
N GLY A 90 -6.43 -1.48 4.70
CA GLY A 90 -6.44 -0.57 3.55
C GLY A 90 -5.09 -0.40 2.84
N VAL A 91 -4.06 -1.19 3.18
CA VAL A 91 -2.76 -1.18 2.50
C VAL A 91 -2.72 -2.25 1.40
N LEU A 92 -2.75 -1.81 0.13
CA LEU A 92 -2.75 -2.70 -1.04
C LEU A 92 -1.59 -3.69 -1.05
N ARG A 93 -0.38 -3.24 -0.70
CA ARG A 93 0.80 -4.11 -0.63
C ARG A 93 0.60 -5.22 0.40
N ARG A 94 0.06 -4.90 1.57
CA ARG A 94 -0.23 -5.85 2.65
C ARG A 94 -1.27 -6.86 2.20
N CYS A 95 -2.37 -6.40 1.61
CA CYS A 95 -3.42 -7.25 1.05
C CYS A 95 -2.89 -8.24 0.01
N ARG A 96 -2.15 -7.75 -1.00
CA ARG A 96 -1.56 -8.61 -2.04
C ARG A 96 -0.64 -9.67 -1.45
N ASN A 97 0.21 -9.26 -0.51
CA ASN A 97 1.15 -10.17 0.13
C ASN A 97 0.43 -11.23 1.00
N LEU A 98 -0.66 -10.85 1.69
CA LEU A 98 -1.50 -11.80 2.43
C LEU A 98 -2.18 -12.79 1.49
N CYS A 99 -2.80 -12.32 0.39
CA CYS A 99 -3.40 -13.21 -0.61
C CYS A 99 -2.38 -14.21 -1.15
N LEU A 100 -1.18 -13.75 -1.50
CA LEU A 100 -0.12 -14.60 -2.04
C LEU A 100 0.39 -15.60 -1.00
N ALA A 101 0.61 -15.16 0.25
CA ALA A 101 1.02 -16.05 1.33
C ALA A 101 -0.05 -17.13 1.61
N THR A 102 -1.33 -16.77 1.58
CA THR A 102 -2.44 -17.74 1.73
C THR A 102 -2.48 -18.74 0.57
N MET A 103 -2.24 -18.30 -0.68
CA MET A 103 -2.15 -19.21 -1.82
C MET A 103 -0.96 -20.18 -1.69
N LEU A 104 0.20 -19.69 -1.25
CA LEU A 104 1.37 -20.54 -1.00
C LEU A 104 1.12 -21.53 0.14
N GLU A 105 0.43 -21.10 1.20
CA GLU A 105 0.00 -21.97 2.29
C GLU A 105 -0.95 -23.06 1.80
N ALA A 106 -1.90 -22.72 0.94
CA ALA A 106 -2.86 -23.67 0.37
C ALA A 106 -2.15 -24.76 -0.44
N VAL A 107 -1.13 -24.39 -1.23
CA VAL A 107 -0.30 -25.35 -1.97
C VAL A 107 0.49 -26.23 -1.01
N ARG A 108 1.09 -25.67 0.04
CA ARG A 108 1.86 -26.45 1.03
C ARG A 108 0.98 -27.43 1.81
N ALA A 109 -0.25 -27.04 2.12
CA ALA A 109 -1.20 -27.85 2.86
C ALA A 109 -2.04 -28.79 1.99
N SER A 110 -1.85 -28.79 0.66
CA SER A 110 -2.69 -29.54 -0.29
C SER A 110 -4.19 -29.27 -0.10
N ALA A 111 -4.56 -28.03 0.25
CA ALA A 111 -5.88 -27.67 0.77
C ALA A 111 -6.98 -27.48 -0.31
N GLY A 112 -6.70 -27.80 -1.57
CA GLY A 112 -7.65 -27.67 -2.68
C GLY A 112 -7.66 -26.29 -3.34
N ARG A 113 -8.75 -25.98 -4.06
CA ARG A 113 -8.87 -24.79 -4.92
C ARG A 113 -9.48 -23.57 -4.22
N THR A 114 -10.13 -23.75 -3.08
CA THR A 114 -10.78 -22.69 -2.31
C THR A 114 -10.04 -22.50 -0.99
N MET A 115 -9.59 -21.27 -0.74
CA MET A 115 -8.90 -20.90 0.48
C MET A 115 -9.88 -20.39 1.54
N ASP A 116 -9.94 -21.05 2.68
CA ASP A 116 -10.80 -20.68 3.80
C ASP A 116 -10.04 -19.98 4.94
N ILE A 117 -10.78 -19.52 5.96
CA ILE A 117 -10.25 -18.78 7.12
C ILE A 117 -9.05 -19.47 7.77
N ASP A 118 -9.06 -20.80 7.87
CA ASP A 118 -7.99 -21.54 8.54
C ASP A 118 -6.61 -21.33 7.91
N LEU A 119 -6.56 -21.24 6.57
CA LEU A 119 -5.30 -20.97 5.87
C LEU A 119 -4.82 -19.55 6.11
N VAL A 120 -5.74 -18.58 6.12
CA VAL A 120 -5.42 -17.18 6.40
C VAL A 120 -4.90 -17.04 7.84
N ASN A 121 -5.53 -17.69 8.81
CA ASN A 121 -5.07 -17.69 10.21
C ASN A 121 -3.67 -18.29 10.36
N ARG A 122 -3.38 -19.40 9.67
CA ARG A 122 -2.02 -20.00 9.66
C ARG A 122 -0.97 -19.03 9.11
N VAL A 123 -1.32 -18.24 8.10
CA VAL A 123 -0.42 -17.20 7.56
C VAL A 123 -0.22 -16.08 8.56
N LEU A 124 -1.28 -15.58 9.19
CA LEU A 124 -1.21 -14.46 10.14
C LEU A 124 -0.40 -14.79 11.41
N ILE A 125 -0.34 -16.07 11.80
CA ILE A 125 0.50 -16.52 12.93
C ILE A 125 2.01 -16.46 12.59
N GLN A 126 2.40 -16.36 11.32
CA GLN A 126 3.81 -16.40 10.95
C GLN A 126 4.57 -15.15 11.44
N PRO A 127 5.82 -15.27 11.93
CA PRO A 127 6.52 -14.20 12.64
C PRO A 127 6.69 -12.90 11.85
N HIS A 128 6.76 -12.97 10.52
CA HIS A 128 6.92 -11.80 9.66
C HIS A 128 5.63 -10.99 9.47
N TRP A 129 4.47 -11.56 9.81
CA TRP A 129 3.19 -10.86 9.86
C TRP A 129 2.87 -10.30 11.25
N GLN A 130 3.48 -10.86 12.29
CA GLN A 130 3.37 -10.40 13.68
C GLN A 130 4.28 -9.22 14.01
N LYS A 131 5.37 -9.04 13.28
CA LYS A 131 6.17 -7.82 13.37
C LYS A 131 5.36 -6.69 12.72
N GLU A 132 4.59 -5.99 13.54
CA GLU A 132 4.14 -4.64 13.25
C GLU A 132 5.39 -3.80 12.99
N PHE A 133 5.78 -3.66 11.73
CA PHE A 133 6.35 -2.40 11.31
C PHE A 133 5.19 -1.43 11.36
N ASP A 134 4.98 -0.92 12.56
CA ASP A 134 4.09 0.16 12.91
C ASP A 134 4.27 1.29 11.88
N LEU A 135 3.35 1.35 10.93
CA LEU A 135 2.98 2.58 10.22
C LEU A 135 1.87 3.28 11.03
N THR A 136 1.90 3.12 12.35
CA THR A 136 1.17 3.93 13.32
C THR A 136 2.01 5.18 13.56
N ASP A 137 1.89 6.11 12.63
CA ASP A 137 2.07 7.55 12.86
C ASP A 137 1.89 8.23 11.48
N PHE A 138 0.63 8.48 11.12
CA PHE A 138 0.27 9.37 10.01
C PHE A 138 -0.66 10.47 10.51
#